data_AF-A0A1D3JDD6-F1
#
_entry.id   AF-A0A1D3JDD6-F1
#
_cell.length_a   1.000
_cell.length_b   1.000
_cell.length_c   1.000
_cell.angle_alpha   90.00
_cell.angle_beta   90.00
_cell.angle_gamma   90.00
#
_symmetry.space_group_name_H-M   'P 1'
#
loop_
_entity.id
_entity.type
_entity.pdbx_description
1 polymer ?
#
loop_
_entity_poly.entity_id
_entity_poly.type
_entity_poly.pdbx_seq_one_letter_code
_entity_poly.pdbx_strand_id
1 'polypeptide(L)'
;MTDKSYYEDDDLRFLPSIRNYKHLDTYGYDVLGNSVSCGVIKTELINYLGIEKLCKEVTGILEQFNTSYIISLFNNDYCTVFNYWMYYHLYNNLTQKNNSQDVSSFIVKLLNSRENYKDDDKCKIDTELNAKDYFTKTKMLYDYALDYESIKSNVEIPGAQCTKKYNDYIQKHSSNYNTVIAECKTEANTPYCKLLKKIKRELSPLKACRQKSSILSHVSEEETMQTFPGVLSERGHENEIEERREPGDPGLLYLQPEAHTYGTSNSSTI
;
A
#
# COMPACT_ATOMS: atom_id res chain seq x y z
N MET A 1 6.49 9.34 0.42
CA MET A 1 5.79 9.80 -0.80
C MET A 1 5.82 8.68 -1.81
N THR A 2 4.66 8.16 -2.17
CA THR A 2 4.49 6.86 -2.85
C THR A 2 4.45 7.06 -4.37
N ASP A 3 5.59 6.89 -5.01
CA ASP A 3 5.65 6.75 -6.47
C ASP A 3 5.02 5.40 -6.85
N LYS A 4 4.24 5.33 -7.94
CA LYS A 4 3.72 4.05 -8.48
C LYS A 4 4.83 3.03 -8.71
N SER A 5 6.06 3.51 -8.97
CA SER A 5 7.24 2.67 -9.08
C SER A 5 7.61 1.91 -7.79
N TYR A 6 6.98 2.22 -6.64
CA TYR A 6 7.14 1.50 -5.38
C TYR A 6 6.29 0.22 -5.33
N TYR A 7 5.22 0.12 -6.13
CA TYR A 7 4.33 -1.04 -6.16
C TYR A 7 4.97 -2.28 -6.77
N GLU A 8 6.04 -2.07 -7.53
CA GLU A 8 6.81 -3.09 -8.25
C GLU A 8 8.22 -3.27 -7.66
N ASP A 9 8.60 -2.47 -6.67
CA ASP A 9 9.89 -2.63 -6.00
C ASP A 9 9.84 -3.82 -5.04
N ASP A 10 10.81 -4.73 -5.17
CA ASP A 10 10.80 -6.02 -4.49
C ASP A 10 10.75 -5.92 -2.97
N ASP A 11 11.31 -4.86 -2.39
CA ASP A 11 11.36 -4.72 -0.93
C ASP A 11 10.25 -3.77 -0.43
N LEU A 12 9.90 -2.72 -1.18
CA LEU A 12 8.85 -1.76 -0.79
C LEU A 12 7.43 -2.31 -0.92
N ARG A 13 7.14 -3.13 -1.94
CA ARG A 13 5.76 -3.57 -2.24
C ARG A 13 5.08 -4.33 -1.10
N PHE A 14 5.88 -4.86 -0.16
CA PHE A 14 5.39 -5.60 1.00
C PHE A 14 5.10 -4.73 2.23
N LEU A 15 5.56 -3.47 2.23
CA LEU A 15 5.29 -2.56 3.34
C LEU A 15 3.78 -2.28 3.46
N PRO A 16 3.19 -2.33 4.67
CA PRO A 16 1.77 -2.10 4.87
C PRO A 16 1.25 -0.78 4.26
N SER A 17 1.99 0.32 4.41
CA SER A 17 1.62 1.62 3.82
C SER A 17 1.52 1.53 2.29
N ILE A 18 2.50 0.87 1.64
CA ILE A 18 2.57 0.70 0.19
C ILE A 18 1.42 -0.17 -0.31
N ARG A 19 1.10 -1.24 0.42
CA ARG A 19 -0.05 -2.12 0.12
C ARG A 19 -1.37 -1.37 0.17
N ASN A 20 -1.56 -0.51 1.18
CA ASN A 20 -2.76 0.32 1.28
C ASN A 20 -2.93 1.24 0.07
N TYR A 21 -1.86 1.94 -0.32
CA TYR A 21 -1.92 2.88 -1.43
C TYR A 21 -2.09 2.18 -2.77
N LYS A 22 -1.47 1.01 -2.96
CA LYS A 22 -1.71 0.15 -4.12
C LYS A 22 -3.18 -0.25 -4.21
N HIS A 23 -3.80 -0.65 -3.10
CA HIS A 23 -5.23 -0.98 -3.06
C HIS A 23 -6.10 0.22 -3.46
N LEU A 24 -5.90 1.38 -2.83
CA LEU A 24 -6.66 2.60 -3.14
C LEU A 24 -6.52 3.04 -4.61
N ASP A 25 -5.31 2.93 -5.17
CA ASP A 25 -5.03 3.29 -6.58
C ASP A 25 -5.62 2.32 -7.61
N THR A 26 -5.85 1.06 -7.24
CA THR A 26 -6.19 -0.02 -8.19
C THR A 26 -7.60 -0.56 -8.04
N TYR A 27 -8.31 -0.22 -6.96
CA TYR A 27 -9.66 -0.73 -6.71
C TYR A 27 -10.72 -0.27 -7.73
N GLY A 28 -10.51 0.87 -8.38
CA GLY A 28 -11.46 1.41 -9.37
C GLY A 28 -12.60 2.24 -8.76
N TYR A 29 -12.31 3.00 -7.69
CA TYR A 29 -13.30 3.85 -7.02
C TYR A 29 -13.88 4.96 -7.92
N ASP A 30 -13.21 5.33 -9.00
CA ASP A 30 -13.70 6.33 -9.96
C ASP A 30 -15.03 5.94 -10.61
N VAL A 31 -15.29 4.64 -10.79
CA VAL A 31 -16.56 4.12 -11.32
C VAL A 31 -17.73 4.36 -10.36
N LEU A 32 -17.45 4.42 -9.05
CA LEU A 32 -18.43 4.69 -8.00
C LEU A 32 -18.56 6.19 -7.69
N GLY A 33 -17.74 7.02 -8.33
CA GLY A 33 -17.63 8.45 -8.06
C GLY A 33 -18.78 9.29 -8.61
N ASN A 34 -19.03 10.42 -7.95
CA ASN A 34 -20.06 11.36 -8.38
C ASN A 34 -19.60 12.18 -9.59
N SER A 35 -20.03 11.79 -10.79
CA SER A 35 -19.63 12.48 -12.02
C SER A 35 -20.18 13.91 -12.15
N VAL A 36 -21.33 14.21 -11.55
CA VAL A 36 -21.97 15.53 -11.65
C VAL A 36 -21.18 16.56 -10.85
N SER A 37 -20.96 16.31 -9.56
CA SER A 37 -20.22 17.24 -8.70
C SER A 37 -18.75 17.36 -9.13
N CYS A 38 -18.13 16.25 -9.55
CA CYS A 38 -16.76 16.28 -10.05
C CYS A 38 -16.61 17.02 -11.38
N GLY A 39 -17.63 16.99 -12.24
CA GLY A 39 -17.69 17.83 -13.43
C GLY A 39 -17.67 19.32 -13.09
N VAL A 40 -18.47 19.73 -12.10
CA VAL A 40 -18.51 21.13 -11.60
C VAL A 40 -17.16 21.54 -11.03
N ILE A 41 -16.58 20.72 -10.13
CA ILE A 41 -15.28 20.99 -9.51
C ILE A 41 -14.17 21.14 -10.56
N LYS A 42 -14.18 20.29 -11.59
CA LYS A 42 -13.21 20.38 -12.70
C LYS A 42 -13.31 21.72 -13.43
N THR A 43 -14.51 22.20 -13.75
CA THR A 43 -14.68 23.50 -14.42
C THR A 43 -14.15 24.67 -13.59
N GLU A 44 -14.28 24.59 -12.27
CA GLU A 44 -13.79 25.63 -11.36
C GLU A 44 -12.28 25.53 -11.09
N LEU A 45 -11.71 24.33 -11.21
CA LEU A 45 -10.28 24.03 -11.05
C LEU A 45 -9.64 23.63 -12.38
N ILE A 46 -9.93 24.38 -13.45
CA ILE A 46 -9.59 24.00 -14.84
C ILE A 46 -8.09 23.78 -15.09
N ASN A 47 -7.22 24.44 -14.31
CA ASN A 47 -5.77 24.30 -14.41
C ASN A 47 -5.22 23.07 -13.67
N TYR A 48 -6.07 22.37 -12.92
CA TYR A 48 -5.68 21.24 -12.09
C TYR A 48 -5.79 19.93 -12.89
N LEU A 49 -4.67 19.51 -13.46
CA LEU A 49 -4.63 18.29 -14.27
C LEU A 49 -5.05 17.06 -13.45
N GLY A 50 -5.95 16.25 -14.01
CA GLY A 50 -6.42 15.02 -13.37
C GLY A 50 -7.42 15.21 -12.22
N ILE A 51 -7.83 16.45 -11.90
CA ILE A 51 -8.70 16.71 -10.73
C ILE A 51 -10.06 16.02 -10.83
N GLU A 52 -10.63 15.90 -12.03
CA GLU A 52 -11.91 15.21 -12.22
C GLU A 52 -11.81 13.72 -11.86
N LYS A 53 -10.73 13.06 -12.31
CA LYS A 53 -10.49 11.64 -12.01
C LYS A 53 -10.30 11.44 -10.51
N LEU A 54 -9.43 12.25 -9.90
CA LEU A 54 -9.20 12.20 -8.46
C LEU A 54 -10.48 12.47 -7.67
N CYS A 55 -11.29 13.44 -8.10
CA CYS A 55 -12.58 13.72 -7.47
C CYS A 55 -13.52 12.51 -7.51
N LYS A 56 -13.58 11.80 -8.66
CA LYS A 56 -14.41 10.59 -8.78
C LYS A 56 -13.90 9.49 -7.86
N GLU A 57 -12.59 9.25 -7.79
CA GLU A 57 -12.01 8.28 -6.86
C GLU A 57 -12.32 8.63 -5.40
N VAL A 58 -12.14 9.90 -5.03
CA VAL A 58 -12.42 10.41 -3.68
C VAL A 58 -13.90 10.25 -3.32
N THR A 59 -14.81 10.69 -4.18
CA THR A 59 -16.25 10.56 -3.93
C THR A 59 -16.71 9.11 -3.92
N GLY A 60 -16.12 8.24 -4.74
CA GLY A 60 -16.41 6.81 -4.73
C GLY A 60 -15.95 6.11 -3.45
N ILE A 61 -14.77 6.46 -2.92
CA ILE A 61 -14.32 5.97 -1.60
C ILE A 61 -15.28 6.44 -0.52
N LEU A 62 -15.66 7.70 -0.55
CA LEU A 62 -16.51 8.25 0.48
C LEU A 62 -17.94 7.68 0.47
N GLU A 63 -18.42 7.23 -0.69
CA GLU A 63 -19.70 6.52 -0.83
C GLU A 63 -19.58 5.04 -0.40
N GLN A 64 -18.54 4.34 -0.88
CA GLN A 64 -18.38 2.89 -0.70
C GLN A 64 -16.93 2.51 -0.42
N PHE A 65 -16.44 2.78 0.79
CA PHE A 65 -15.07 2.45 1.15
C PHE A 65 -14.89 0.94 1.44
N ASN A 66 -14.18 0.22 0.57
CA ASN A 66 -13.73 -1.13 0.87
C ASN A 66 -12.46 -1.10 1.74
N THR A 67 -12.65 -1.32 3.04
CA THR A 67 -11.60 -1.32 4.05
C THR A 67 -10.97 -2.69 4.30
N SER A 68 -11.47 -3.77 3.65
CA SER A 68 -11.03 -5.15 3.91
C SER A 68 -9.54 -5.39 3.70
N TYR A 69 -8.90 -4.59 2.84
CA TYR A 69 -7.46 -4.66 2.53
C TYR A 69 -6.64 -3.53 3.14
N ILE A 70 -7.25 -2.64 3.93
CA ILE A 70 -6.55 -1.52 4.56
C ILE A 70 -5.97 -1.95 5.91
N ILE A 71 -4.66 -1.74 6.06
CA ILE A 71 -3.91 -1.93 7.30
C ILE A 71 -3.66 -0.55 7.92
N SER A 72 -4.35 -0.20 9.00
CA SER A 72 -4.18 1.08 9.68
C SER A 72 -3.27 0.98 10.90
N LEU A 73 -2.60 2.09 11.23
CA LEU A 73 -1.73 2.21 12.41
C LEU A 73 -2.48 2.01 13.73
N PHE A 74 -3.73 2.48 13.79
CA PHE A 74 -4.62 2.33 14.92
C PHE A 74 -5.86 1.56 14.47
N ASN A 75 -6.47 0.79 15.37
CA ASN A 75 -7.66 0.00 15.06
C ASN A 75 -8.78 0.88 14.48
N ASN A 76 -9.38 0.43 13.38
CA ASN A 76 -10.47 1.10 12.66
C ASN A 76 -10.16 2.52 12.16
N ASP A 77 -8.89 2.86 11.97
CA ASP A 77 -8.44 4.18 11.52
C ASP A 77 -8.18 4.24 9.99
N TYR A 78 -9.07 3.61 9.22
CA TYR A 78 -8.94 3.50 7.75
C TYR A 78 -9.07 4.86 7.06
N CYS A 79 -9.86 5.77 7.62
CA CYS A 79 -10.04 7.10 7.07
C CYS A 79 -8.77 7.94 7.14
N THR A 80 -7.90 7.72 8.13
CA THR A 80 -6.59 8.37 8.17
C THR A 80 -5.73 7.93 6.97
N VAL A 81 -5.74 6.64 6.63
CA VAL A 81 -5.03 6.13 5.45
C VAL A 81 -5.56 6.77 4.16
N PHE A 82 -6.89 6.80 4.01
CA PHE A 82 -7.55 7.45 2.87
C PHE A 82 -7.21 8.95 2.77
N ASN A 83 -7.25 9.70 3.88
CA ASN A 83 -6.91 11.12 3.88
C ASN A 83 -5.47 11.34 3.41
N TYR A 84 -4.50 10.56 3.89
CA TYR A 84 -3.12 10.66 3.42
C TYR A 84 -2.94 10.31 1.95
N TRP A 85 -3.70 9.34 1.44
CA TRP A 85 -3.73 9.01 0.02
C TRP A 85 -4.29 10.16 -0.82
N MET A 86 -5.43 10.73 -0.42
CA MET A 86 -6.09 11.83 -1.14
C MET A 86 -5.18 13.06 -1.19
N TYR A 87 -4.67 13.52 -0.04
CA TYR A 87 -3.79 14.68 0.00
C TYR A 87 -2.47 14.44 -0.73
N TYR A 88 -1.95 13.20 -0.75
CA TYR A 88 -0.78 12.86 -1.56
C TYR A 88 -1.05 13.12 -3.04
N HIS A 89 -2.15 12.58 -3.59
CA HIS A 89 -2.50 12.81 -4.99
C HIS A 89 -2.78 14.27 -5.30
N LEU A 90 -3.42 15.01 -4.39
CA LEU A 90 -3.60 16.45 -4.55
C LEU A 90 -2.23 17.14 -4.66
N TYR A 91 -1.37 17.05 -3.65
CA TYR A 91 -0.09 17.78 -3.69
C TYR A 91 0.87 17.29 -4.78
N ASN A 92 0.78 16.03 -5.21
CA ASN A 92 1.65 15.45 -6.25
C ASN A 92 1.20 15.82 -7.67
N ASN A 93 -0.07 16.18 -7.86
CA ASN A 93 -0.62 16.65 -9.15
C ASN A 93 -0.52 18.17 -9.34
N LEU A 94 0.17 18.87 -8.43
CA LEU A 94 0.52 20.28 -8.62
C LEU A 94 1.52 20.45 -9.77
N THR A 95 1.33 21.51 -10.53
CA THR A 95 2.07 21.91 -11.72
C THR A 95 2.45 23.38 -11.59
N GLN A 96 3.04 23.99 -12.63
CA GLN A 96 3.30 25.42 -12.64
C GLN A 96 2.01 26.28 -12.75
N LYS A 97 0.86 25.66 -13.07
CA LYS A 97 -0.42 26.37 -13.33
C LYS A 97 -1.40 26.33 -12.15
N ASN A 98 -1.07 25.65 -11.07
CA ASN A 98 -1.87 25.51 -9.85
C ASN A 98 -0.95 25.45 -8.62
N ASN A 99 -1.49 25.62 -7.43
CA ASN A 99 -0.72 25.67 -6.19
C ASN A 99 -1.51 25.13 -4.99
N SER A 100 -0.96 25.27 -3.78
CA SER A 100 -1.59 24.78 -2.54
C SER A 100 -2.96 25.39 -2.24
N GLN A 101 -3.28 26.59 -2.76
CA GLN A 101 -4.61 27.18 -2.63
C GLN A 101 -5.65 26.40 -3.43
N ASP A 102 -5.28 25.83 -4.58
CA ASP A 102 -6.17 24.98 -5.36
C ASP A 102 -6.47 23.66 -4.63
N VAL A 103 -5.53 23.14 -3.83
CA VAL A 103 -5.78 22.00 -2.93
C VAL A 103 -6.84 22.37 -1.90
N SER A 104 -6.70 23.50 -1.21
CA SER A 104 -7.70 23.98 -0.26
C SER A 104 -9.06 24.24 -0.94
N SER A 105 -9.06 24.81 -2.14
CA SER A 105 -10.27 25.04 -2.95
C SER A 105 -10.97 23.75 -3.31
N PHE A 106 -10.23 22.71 -3.73
CA PHE A 106 -10.77 21.38 -3.95
C PHE A 106 -11.47 20.83 -2.70
N ILE A 107 -10.81 20.90 -1.53
CA ILE A 107 -11.36 20.38 -0.27
C ILE A 107 -12.65 21.12 0.12
N VAL A 108 -12.68 22.45 0.03
CA VAL A 108 -13.90 23.24 0.31
C VAL A 108 -15.04 22.85 -0.63
N LYS A 109 -14.76 22.75 -1.93
CA LYS A 109 -15.78 22.40 -2.93
C LYS A 109 -16.29 20.98 -2.78
N LEU A 110 -15.39 20.04 -2.49
CA LEU A 110 -15.75 18.65 -2.17
C LEU A 110 -16.70 18.61 -0.97
N LEU A 111 -16.35 19.27 0.14
CA LEU A 111 -17.19 19.32 1.34
C LEU A 111 -18.56 19.95 1.05
N ASN A 112 -18.61 21.09 0.35
CA ASN A 112 -19.86 21.76 -0.02
C ASN A 112 -20.74 20.86 -0.90
N SER A 113 -20.14 20.14 -1.85
CA SER A 113 -20.89 19.22 -2.73
C SER A 113 -21.55 18.07 -1.98
N ARG A 114 -21.13 17.82 -0.73
CA ARG A 114 -21.58 16.70 0.10
C ARG A 114 -22.21 17.12 1.41
N GLU A 115 -22.50 18.41 1.59
CA GLU A 115 -23.08 18.95 2.83
C GLU A 115 -24.37 18.22 3.25
N ASN A 116 -25.22 17.88 2.26
CA ASN A 116 -26.48 17.17 2.47
C ASN A 116 -26.33 15.66 2.74
N TYR A 117 -25.15 15.09 2.52
CA TYR A 117 -24.87 13.65 2.63
C TYR A 117 -23.72 13.35 3.61
N LYS A 118 -23.27 14.35 4.37
CA LYS A 118 -22.06 14.26 5.21
C LYS A 118 -22.10 13.12 6.23
N ASP A 119 -23.30 12.73 6.66
CA ASP A 119 -23.51 11.68 7.67
C ASP A 119 -23.52 10.27 7.03
N ASP A 120 -23.69 10.17 5.71
CA ASP A 120 -23.63 8.91 4.95
C ASP A 120 -22.19 8.53 4.57
N ASP A 121 -21.30 9.52 4.61
CA ASP A 121 -19.89 9.44 4.25
C ASP A 121 -19.15 8.37 5.06
N LYS A 122 -18.49 7.45 4.34
CA LYS A 122 -17.66 6.42 4.98
C LYS A 122 -16.44 6.97 5.68
N CYS A 123 -16.01 8.17 5.30
CA CYS A 123 -14.88 8.85 5.94
C CYS A 123 -15.09 10.34 6.09
N LYS A 124 -14.63 10.86 7.23
CA LYS A 124 -14.44 12.29 7.45
C LYS A 124 -13.15 12.75 6.78
N ILE A 125 -13.21 13.89 6.08
CA ILE A 125 -12.04 14.58 5.54
C ILE A 125 -11.33 15.36 6.66
N ASP A 126 -10.02 15.15 6.78
CA ASP A 126 -9.17 15.84 7.75
C ASP A 126 -8.62 17.14 7.17
N THR A 127 -9.28 18.25 7.49
CA THR A 127 -8.90 19.58 7.00
C THR A 127 -7.62 20.13 7.64
N GLU A 128 -7.09 19.53 8.71
CA GLU A 128 -5.79 19.94 9.28
C GLU A 128 -4.63 19.66 8.31
N LEU A 129 -4.85 18.78 7.32
CA LEU A 129 -3.87 18.42 6.29
C LEU A 129 -3.83 19.38 5.09
N ASN A 130 -4.66 20.43 5.05
CA ASN A 130 -4.64 21.47 4.00
C ASN A 130 -3.33 22.28 3.96
N ALA A 131 -2.54 22.26 5.04
CA ALA A 131 -1.19 22.80 5.03
C ALA A 131 -0.21 21.72 4.56
N LYS A 132 0.48 21.97 3.43
CA LYS A 132 1.39 20.99 2.80
C LYS A 132 2.46 20.46 3.74
N ASP A 133 3.03 21.32 4.60
CA ASP A 133 4.04 20.92 5.58
C ASP A 133 3.46 19.95 6.61
N TYR A 134 2.29 20.30 7.17
CA TYR A 134 1.59 19.46 8.14
C TYR A 134 1.23 18.11 7.51
N PHE A 135 0.66 18.11 6.31
CA PHE A 135 0.39 16.88 5.55
C PHE A 135 1.65 16.04 5.39
N THR A 136 2.73 16.62 4.85
CA THR A 136 3.94 15.88 4.49
C THR A 136 4.56 15.21 5.71
N LYS A 137 4.77 15.98 6.79
CA LYS A 137 5.37 15.47 8.02
C LYS A 137 4.50 14.43 8.71
N THR A 138 3.18 14.67 8.77
CA THR A 138 2.23 13.77 9.45
C THR A 138 2.10 12.45 8.70
N LYS A 139 1.93 12.49 7.37
CA LYS A 139 1.88 11.29 6.53
C LYS A 139 3.17 10.48 6.66
N MET A 140 4.33 11.12 6.54
CA MET A 140 5.61 10.41 6.66
C MET A 140 5.78 9.80 8.05
N LEU A 141 5.38 10.48 9.13
CA LEU A 141 5.42 9.88 10.46
C LEU A 141 4.48 8.66 10.57
N TYR A 142 3.27 8.76 10.02
CA TYR A 142 2.29 7.68 10.03
C TYR A 142 2.79 6.46 9.27
N ASP A 143 3.23 6.64 8.02
CA ASP A 143 3.76 5.58 7.16
C ASP A 143 4.95 4.90 7.84
N TYR A 144 5.86 5.69 8.39
CA TYR A 144 7.03 5.17 9.08
C TYR A 144 6.66 4.32 10.29
N ALA A 145 5.74 4.81 11.13
CA ALA A 145 5.27 4.07 12.29
C ALA A 145 4.59 2.77 11.86
N LEU A 146 3.72 2.83 10.85
CA LEU A 146 2.99 1.67 10.34
C LEU A 146 3.93 0.59 9.81
N ASP A 147 4.96 0.99 9.05
CA ASP A 147 5.90 0.08 8.40
C ASP A 147 7.06 -0.34 9.31
N TYR A 148 7.23 0.32 10.46
CA TYR A 148 8.44 0.28 11.28
C TYR A 148 8.94 -1.14 11.59
N GLU A 149 8.06 -2.00 12.10
CA GLU A 149 8.44 -3.36 12.51
C GLU A 149 8.84 -4.23 11.32
N SER A 150 8.16 -4.06 10.17
CA SER A 150 8.50 -4.77 8.94
C SER A 150 9.87 -4.33 8.44
N ILE A 151 10.13 -3.01 8.47
CA ILE A 151 11.43 -2.47 8.06
C ILE A 151 12.53 -2.95 8.99
N LYS A 152 12.36 -2.76 10.30
CA LYS A 152 13.33 -3.13 11.32
C LYS A 152 13.72 -4.60 11.21
N SER A 153 12.72 -5.48 11.13
CA SER A 153 12.96 -6.93 10.98
C SER A 153 13.75 -7.26 9.71
N ASN A 154 13.48 -6.58 8.60
CA ASN A 154 14.18 -6.83 7.34
C ASN A 154 15.64 -6.34 7.37
N VAL A 155 15.91 -5.17 7.97
CA VAL A 155 17.24 -4.55 7.92
C VAL A 155 18.18 -5.01 9.03
N GLU A 156 17.65 -5.55 10.13
CA GLU A 156 18.47 -6.08 11.23
C GLU A 156 18.99 -7.51 10.96
N ILE A 157 18.51 -8.17 9.90
CA ILE A 157 19.02 -9.47 9.47
C ILE A 157 20.48 -9.33 8.98
N PRO A 158 21.43 -10.09 9.54
CA PRO A 158 22.82 -10.03 9.10
C PRO A 158 22.97 -10.31 7.60
N GLY A 159 23.66 -9.41 6.90
CA GLY A 159 23.90 -9.53 5.47
C GLY A 159 22.71 -9.17 4.57
N ALA A 160 21.56 -8.76 5.13
CA ALA A 160 20.41 -8.33 4.35
C ALA A 160 20.77 -7.20 3.38
N GLN A 161 20.30 -7.33 2.15
CA GLN A 161 20.43 -6.32 1.10
C GLN A 161 19.06 -5.83 0.68
N CYS A 162 18.97 -4.57 0.32
CA CYS A 162 17.73 -3.93 -0.10
C CYS A 162 17.88 -3.20 -1.44
N THR A 163 16.77 -2.90 -2.09
CA THR A 163 16.73 -2.01 -3.25
C THR A 163 17.13 -0.60 -2.84
N LYS A 164 17.61 0.18 -3.81
CA LYS A 164 17.90 1.60 -3.60
C LYS A 164 16.66 2.37 -3.11
N LYS A 165 15.48 2.11 -3.69
CA LYS A 165 14.25 2.81 -3.31
C LYS A 165 13.83 2.51 -1.88
N TYR A 166 13.98 1.25 -1.44
CA TYR A 166 13.70 0.87 -0.05
C TYR A 166 14.65 1.56 0.92
N ASN A 167 15.96 1.61 0.61
CA ASN A 167 16.91 2.39 1.40
C ASN A 167 16.54 3.88 1.44
N ASP A 168 16.23 4.49 0.31
CA ASP A 168 15.86 5.90 0.22
C ASP A 168 14.57 6.20 1.00
N TYR A 169 13.62 5.26 1.01
CA TYR A 169 12.43 5.32 1.85
C TYR A 169 12.82 5.36 3.34
N ILE A 170 13.63 4.40 3.80
CA ILE A 170 14.06 4.33 5.22
C ILE A 170 14.73 5.64 5.64
N GLN A 171 15.71 6.11 4.86
CA GLN A 171 16.46 7.32 5.21
C GLN A 171 15.57 8.56 5.28
N LYS A 172 14.66 8.74 4.30
CA LYS A 172 13.73 9.88 4.29
C LYS A 172 12.80 9.87 5.50
N HIS A 173 12.27 8.70 5.86
CA HIS A 173 11.34 8.58 6.98
C HIS A 173 12.04 8.71 8.34
N SER A 174 13.23 8.13 8.50
CA SER A 174 14.12 8.36 9.66
C SER A 174 14.47 9.84 9.84
N SER A 175 14.80 10.54 8.74
CA SER A 175 15.08 11.97 8.78
C SER A 175 13.85 12.78 9.20
N ASN A 176 12.68 12.50 8.63
CA ASN A 176 11.44 13.16 9.01
C ASN A 176 11.08 12.92 10.48
N TYR A 177 11.27 11.70 10.98
CA TYR A 177 11.04 11.38 12.39
C TYR A 177 11.89 12.25 13.33
N ASN A 178 13.18 12.43 13.02
CA ASN A 178 14.06 13.32 13.78
C ASN A 178 13.60 14.78 13.75
N THR A 179 13.22 15.27 12.58
CA THR A 179 12.66 16.63 12.43
C THR A 179 11.41 16.80 13.29
N VAL A 180 10.47 15.87 13.21
CA VAL A 180 9.22 15.89 13.99
C VAL A 180 9.51 15.87 15.50
N ILE A 181 10.41 15.02 15.99
CA ILE A 181 10.80 15.03 17.40
C ILE A 181 11.34 16.40 17.83
N ALA A 182 12.19 17.01 17.02
CA ALA A 182 12.80 18.29 17.36
C ALA A 182 11.76 19.41 17.42
N GLU A 183 10.89 19.50 16.42
CA GLU A 183 9.83 20.52 16.33
C GLU A 183 8.77 20.36 17.43
N CYS A 184 8.42 19.13 17.79
CA CYS A 184 7.42 18.86 18.83
C CYS A 184 7.87 19.21 20.26
N LYS A 185 9.15 19.57 20.46
CA LYS A 185 9.61 20.13 21.74
C LYS A 185 9.08 21.53 21.98
N THR A 186 8.81 22.29 20.91
CA THR A 186 8.39 23.69 20.97
C THR A 186 6.95 23.90 20.47
N GLU A 187 6.50 23.12 19.49
CA GLU A 187 5.17 23.24 18.90
C GLU A 187 4.28 22.03 19.22
N ALA A 188 3.47 22.13 20.27
CA ALA A 188 2.77 20.95 20.80
C ALA A 188 1.50 20.53 20.04
N ASN A 189 0.93 21.42 19.20
CA ASN A 189 -0.44 21.32 18.67
C ASN A 189 -0.54 21.06 17.16
N THR A 190 0.58 20.88 16.47
CA THR A 190 0.55 20.52 15.04
C THR A 190 0.07 19.06 14.84
N PRO A 191 -0.47 18.70 13.67
CA PRO A 191 -1.01 17.36 13.44
C PRO A 191 0.04 16.24 13.63
N TYR A 192 1.29 16.47 13.19
CA TYR A 192 2.37 15.51 13.36
C TYR A 192 2.78 15.35 14.83
N CYS A 193 2.69 16.39 15.66
CA CYS A 193 2.96 16.28 17.10
C CYS A 193 1.84 15.58 17.86
N LYS A 194 0.58 15.81 17.50
CA LYS A 194 -0.56 15.04 18.01
C LYS A 194 -0.39 13.56 17.68
N LEU A 195 -0.02 13.24 16.44
CA LEU A 195 0.25 11.87 16.01
C LEU A 195 1.43 11.24 16.77
N LEU A 196 2.55 11.96 16.91
CA LEU A 196 3.73 11.50 17.66
C LEU A 196 3.35 11.11 19.10
N LYS A 197 2.57 11.94 19.79
CA LYS A 197 2.07 11.65 21.15
C LYS A 197 1.14 10.44 21.21
N LYS A 198 0.35 10.21 20.15
CA LYS A 198 -0.58 9.07 20.05
C LYS A 198 0.15 7.74 19.82
N ILE A 199 1.30 7.77 19.16
CA ILE A 199 2.15 6.59 18.94
C ILE A 199 2.79 6.19 20.28
N LYS A 200 2.30 5.11 20.90
CA LYS A 200 2.77 4.62 22.22
C LYS A 200 3.94 3.62 22.14
N ARG A 201 4.47 3.35 20.95
CA ARG A 201 5.57 2.40 20.75
C ARG A 201 6.89 3.12 20.55
N GLU A 202 7.97 2.42 20.87
CA GLU A 202 9.32 2.92 20.65
C GLU A 202 9.65 2.93 19.16
N LEU A 203 9.72 4.13 18.60
CA LEU A 203 10.28 4.37 17.28
C LEU A 203 11.68 4.96 17.45
N SER A 204 12.57 4.67 16.52
CA SER A 204 13.86 5.33 16.43
C SER A 204 14.27 5.46 14.96
N PRO A 205 15.26 6.31 14.62
CA PRO A 205 15.80 6.33 13.28
C PRO A 205 16.44 4.99 12.94
N LEU A 206 15.95 4.32 11.90
CA LEU A 206 16.54 3.10 11.38
C LEU A 206 17.75 3.44 10.50
N LYS A 207 18.76 2.57 10.54
CA LYS A 207 19.98 2.70 9.74
C LYS A 207 19.70 2.38 8.27
N ALA A 208 20.50 2.98 7.40
CA ALA A 208 20.54 2.64 5.99
C ALA A 208 20.84 1.13 5.81
N CYS A 209 20.16 0.49 4.88
CA CYS A 209 20.41 -0.90 4.54
C CYS A 209 21.48 -1.00 3.44
N ARG A 210 22.24 -2.10 3.43
CA ARG A 210 23.20 -2.39 2.37
C ARG A 210 22.42 -2.56 1.06
N GLN A 211 22.78 -1.80 0.03
CA GLN A 211 22.08 -1.90 -1.24
C GLN A 211 22.53 -3.14 -2.03
N LYS A 212 21.59 -3.78 -2.73
CA LYS A 212 21.86 -4.84 -3.71
C LYS A 212 22.84 -4.30 -4.75
N SER A 213 23.90 -5.07 -5.05
CA SER A 213 24.85 -4.70 -6.11
C SER A 213 24.15 -4.75 -7.46
N SER A 214 24.38 -3.78 -8.34
CA SER A 214 23.73 -3.69 -9.66
C SER A 214 24.24 -4.70 -10.69
N ILE A 215 24.79 -5.84 -10.27
CA ILE A 215 25.40 -6.81 -11.19
C ILE A 215 24.38 -7.91 -11.49
N LEU A 216 23.67 -7.78 -12.63
CA LEU A 216 23.60 -8.80 -13.70
C LEU A 216 22.62 -8.41 -14.82
N SER A 217 23.15 -7.97 -15.97
CA SER A 217 22.60 -8.29 -17.30
C SER A 217 23.72 -8.32 -18.37
N HIS A 218 24.88 -8.85 -18.00
CA HIS A 218 25.90 -9.30 -18.96
C HIS A 218 26.47 -10.60 -18.42
N VAL A 219 25.73 -11.69 -18.60
CA VAL A 219 26.37 -12.99 -18.77
C VAL A 219 26.76 -13.02 -20.23
N SER A 220 28.03 -12.76 -20.53
CA SER A 220 28.60 -13.14 -21.82
C SER A 220 28.68 -14.65 -21.83
N GLU A 221 27.90 -15.27 -22.69
CA GLU A 221 28.21 -16.59 -23.21
C GLU A 221 29.58 -16.53 -23.88
N GLU A 222 30.60 -17.07 -23.22
CA GLU A 222 31.78 -17.56 -23.92
C GLU A 222 31.94 -19.03 -23.57
N GLU A 223 31.46 -19.85 -24.50
CA GLU A 223 31.81 -21.25 -24.62
C GLU A 223 33.34 -21.38 -24.70
N THR A 224 33.93 -22.18 -23.81
CA THR A 224 35.20 -22.84 -24.09
C THR A 224 35.04 -24.33 -23.86
N MET A 225 34.75 -25.00 -24.97
CA MET A 225 34.86 -26.44 -25.14
C MET A 225 36.34 -26.82 -25.28
N GLN A 226 36.70 -28.04 -24.83
CA GLN A 226 37.96 -28.82 -24.97
C GLN A 226 38.72 -29.00 -23.63
N THR A 227 39.12 -30.19 -23.16
CA THR A 227 39.07 -31.58 -23.66
C THR A 227 39.50 -32.46 -22.48
N PHE A 228 38.86 -33.61 -22.23
CA PHE A 228 39.42 -34.67 -21.37
C PHE A 228 39.78 -35.89 -22.22
N PRO A 229 40.96 -36.53 -22.05
CA PRO A 229 41.33 -37.72 -22.81
C PRO A 229 40.54 -38.95 -22.36
N GLY A 230 40.15 -39.76 -23.34
CA GLY A 230 39.29 -40.93 -23.17
C GLY A 230 39.90 -42.10 -22.41
N VAL A 231 39.01 -42.93 -21.88
CA VAL A 231 39.28 -44.32 -21.51
C VAL A 231 38.19 -45.19 -22.12
N LEU A 232 38.63 -46.14 -22.94
CA LEU A 232 37.87 -47.24 -23.52
C LEU A 232 37.44 -48.24 -22.43
N SER A 233 36.20 -48.70 -22.48
CA SER A 233 35.86 -50.10 -22.12
C SER A 233 34.57 -50.51 -22.84
N GLU A 234 34.68 -51.53 -23.68
CA GLU A 234 33.58 -52.19 -24.38
C GLU A 234 32.86 -53.25 -23.51
N ARG A 235 31.69 -53.66 -24.05
CA ARG A 235 30.86 -54.88 -23.82
C ARG A 235 29.88 -54.85 -22.65
N GLY A 236 28.60 -55.17 -22.82
CA GLY A 236 27.84 -55.63 -24.00
C GLY A 236 26.42 -56.09 -23.63
N HIS A 237 25.65 -56.40 -24.68
CA HIS A 237 24.38 -57.14 -24.77
C HIS A 237 23.03 -56.42 -24.60
N GLU A 238 22.36 -56.32 -25.75
CA GLU A 238 20.92 -56.14 -26.00
C GLU A 238 20.11 -57.37 -25.53
N ASN A 239 18.85 -57.12 -25.16
CA ASN A 239 17.68 -57.89 -25.60
C ASN A 239 16.40 -57.08 -25.29
N GLU A 240 15.59 -56.87 -26.33
CA GLU A 240 14.18 -56.45 -26.30
C GLU A 240 13.31 -57.52 -25.61
N ILE A 241 12.17 -57.15 -25.01
CA ILE A 241 10.81 -57.70 -25.27
C ILE A 241 9.75 -56.71 -24.75
N GLU A 242 8.73 -56.54 -25.57
CA GLU A 242 7.52 -55.71 -25.50
C GLU A 242 6.42 -56.26 -24.54
N GLU A 243 5.45 -55.40 -24.25
CA GLU A 243 4.01 -55.72 -24.11
C GLU A 243 3.28 -55.72 -22.72
N ARG A 244 2.33 -54.77 -22.65
CA ARG A 244 1.02 -54.70 -21.95
C ARG A 244 0.89 -55.02 -20.46
N ARG A 245 0.32 -54.04 -19.73
CA ARG A 245 -0.90 -54.18 -18.89
C ARG A 245 -1.41 -52.81 -18.41
N GLU A 246 -2.68 -52.52 -18.68
CA GLU A 246 -3.45 -51.48 -17.98
C GLU A 246 -3.59 -51.80 -16.48
N PRO A 247 -3.79 -50.79 -15.63
CA PRO A 247 -5.11 -50.58 -15.00
C PRO A 247 -5.43 -49.08 -14.87
N GLY A 248 -6.67 -48.59 -14.78
CA GLY A 248 -7.86 -49.09 -14.11
C GLY A 248 -8.51 -47.86 -13.48
N ASP A 249 -9.76 -47.59 -13.85
CA ASP A 249 -10.62 -46.57 -13.26
C ASP A 249 -11.10 -47.05 -11.88
N PRO A 250 -11.06 -46.20 -10.84
CA PRO A 250 -12.14 -46.25 -9.86
C PRO A 250 -12.57 -44.87 -9.37
N GLY A 251 -13.86 -44.58 -9.58
CA GLY A 251 -14.74 -44.35 -8.43
C GLY A 251 -15.09 -42.89 -8.15
N LEU A 252 -16.25 -42.49 -8.67
CA LEU A 252 -17.11 -41.45 -8.12
C LEU A 252 -17.53 -41.78 -6.68
N LEU A 253 -17.25 -40.88 -5.73
CA LEU A 253 -17.97 -40.79 -4.47
C LEU A 253 -18.49 -39.37 -4.28
N TYR A 254 -19.80 -39.22 -4.49
CA TYR A 254 -20.62 -38.13 -4.01
C TYR A 254 -20.80 -38.27 -2.49
N LEU A 255 -20.58 -37.19 -1.74
CA LEU A 255 -21.20 -36.99 -0.43
C LEU A 255 -21.76 -35.55 -0.38
N GLN A 256 -23.08 -35.47 -0.24
CA GLN A 256 -23.83 -34.28 0.13
C GLN A 256 -23.99 -34.19 1.66
N PRO A 257 -24.35 -33.00 2.20
CA PRO A 257 -24.20 -32.66 3.60
C PRO A 257 -25.42 -33.04 4.45
N GLU A 258 -25.19 -33.37 5.73
CA GLU A 258 -26.26 -33.50 6.71
C GLU A 258 -26.33 -32.26 7.61
N ALA A 259 -27.54 -31.70 7.69
CA ALA A 259 -27.98 -30.74 8.68
C ALA A 259 -29.18 -31.35 9.41
N HIS A 260 -29.22 -31.28 10.74
CA HIS A 260 -30.42 -31.20 11.59
C HIS A 260 -29.95 -30.76 12.99
N THR A 261 -30.24 -29.58 13.53
CA THR A 261 -31.49 -28.90 13.95
C THR A 261 -32.22 -29.52 15.14
N TYR A 262 -32.60 -28.60 16.04
CA TYR A 262 -33.56 -28.63 17.16
C TYR A 262 -33.00 -29.04 18.55
N GLY A 263 -33.32 -28.34 19.64
CA GLY A 263 -34.46 -27.42 19.83
C GLY A 263 -34.37 -26.52 21.06
N THR A 264 -35.33 -25.60 21.03
CA THR A 264 -35.71 -24.58 22.01
C THR A 264 -36.40 -25.15 23.26
N SER A 265 -36.27 -24.46 24.39
CA SER A 265 -37.34 -24.33 25.38
C SER A 265 -37.17 -23.06 26.21
N ASN A 266 -38.24 -22.25 26.22
CA ASN A 266 -38.43 -21.02 26.99
C ASN A 266 -39.00 -21.27 28.41
N SER A 267 -39.05 -20.17 29.19
CA SER A 267 -39.83 -19.84 30.40
C SER A 267 -39.20 -20.10 31.77
N SER A 268 -39.40 -19.30 32.82
CA SER A 268 -39.91 -17.94 33.10
C SER A 268 -39.79 -17.73 34.63
N THR A 269 -39.75 -16.47 35.10
CA THR A 269 -39.92 -15.99 36.51
C THR A 269 -38.77 -16.34 37.48
N ILE A 270 -38.20 -15.43 38.29
CA ILE A 270 -38.74 -14.37 39.17
C ILE A 270 -37.96 -13.05 38.99
#